data_AF-A0A8T4AAY4-F1
#
_entry.id   AF-A0A8T4AAY4-F1
#
_cell.length_a   1.000
_cell.length_b   1.000
_cell.length_c   1.000
_cell.angle_alpha   90.00
_cell.angle_beta   90.00
_cell.angle_gamma   90.00
#
_symmetry.space_group_name_H-M   'P 1'
#
loop_
_entity.id
_entity.type
_entity.pdbx_description
1 polymer ?
#
loop_
_entity_poly.entity_id
_entity_poly.type
_entity_poly.pdbx_seq_one_letter_code
_entity_poly.pdbx_strand_id
1 'polypeptide(L)'
;MEIQEVFTQLLEARVAHLRWVARAEALVEGVALNKEQVPLLATDCDFAHWYLGAGRALRHLPAYDRVAPPHERLHHIYSDIFAALYTEEERFNILQWLGIQRRMNQPNRDKARALLPKLKLASQEVLESLEHLTFELNQYVKRKNIQKNTPLSDLEKLYNDLENMGYTGKS
;
A
#
# COMPACT_ATOMS: atom_id res chain seq x y z
N MET A 1 1.27 -16.04 -10.61
CA MET A 1 1.27 -15.41 -9.28
C MET A 1 0.22 -16.12 -8.48
N GLU A 2 0.67 -16.82 -7.45
CA GLU A 2 -0.21 -17.55 -6.55
C GLU A 2 -0.97 -16.56 -5.67
N ILE A 3 -2.22 -16.88 -5.32
CA ILE A 3 -3.05 -15.98 -4.51
C ILE A 3 -2.41 -15.66 -3.16
N GLN A 4 -1.68 -16.61 -2.60
CA GLN A 4 -0.94 -16.42 -1.35
C GLN A 4 0.17 -15.37 -1.50
N GLU A 5 0.87 -15.34 -2.63
CA GLU A 5 1.90 -14.33 -2.92
C GLU A 5 1.27 -12.93 -2.94
N VAL A 6 0.07 -12.78 -3.49
CA VAL A 6 -0.65 -11.51 -3.50
C VAL A 6 -0.94 -11.00 -2.09
N PHE A 7 -1.44 -11.88 -1.21
CA PHE A 7 -1.71 -11.50 0.18
C PHE A 7 -0.42 -11.15 0.93
N THR A 8 0.67 -11.87 0.69
CA THR A 8 1.99 -11.55 1.26
C THR A 8 2.44 -10.15 0.82
N GLN A 9 2.34 -9.83 -0.47
CA GLN A 9 2.72 -8.51 -1.00
C GLN A 9 1.91 -7.37 -0.38
N LEU A 10 0.59 -7.55 -0.23
CA LEU A 10 -0.27 -6.57 0.43
C LEU A 10 0.09 -6.38 1.91
N LEU A 11 0.45 -7.46 2.62
CA LEU A 11 0.90 -7.40 4.01
C LEU A 11 2.26 -6.71 4.14
N GLU A 12 3.22 -7.08 3.30
CA GLU A 12 4.55 -6.46 3.25
C GLU A 12 4.45 -4.96 2.97
N ALA A 13 3.57 -4.55 2.05
CA ALA A 13 3.28 -3.15 1.80
C ALA A 13 2.78 -2.43 3.05
N ARG A 14 1.80 -2.99 3.79
CA ARG A 14 1.30 -2.39 5.03
C ARG A 14 2.43 -2.19 6.06
N VAL A 15 3.25 -3.21 6.25
CA VAL A 15 4.38 -3.17 7.19
C VAL A 15 5.42 -2.14 6.75
N ALA A 16 5.74 -2.07 5.46
CA ALA A 16 6.69 -1.10 4.93
C ALA A 16 6.26 0.35 5.20
N HIS A 17 5.00 0.68 4.93
CA HIS A 17 4.47 2.04 5.14
C HIS A 17 4.43 2.46 6.61
N LEU A 18 4.11 1.53 7.52
CA LEU A 18 4.22 1.78 8.96
C LEU A 18 5.67 2.07 9.38
N ARG A 19 6.63 1.30 8.86
CA ARG A 19 8.05 1.54 9.13
C ARG A 19 8.50 2.90 8.61
N TRP A 20 7.95 3.38 7.49
CA TRP A 20 8.30 4.68 6.93
C TRP A 20 7.86 5.85 7.82
N VAL A 21 6.67 5.77 8.41
CA VAL A 21 6.23 6.77 9.41
C VAL A 21 7.17 6.80 10.60
N ALA A 22 7.46 5.64 11.20
CA ALA A 22 8.38 5.56 12.33
C ALA A 22 9.79 6.09 12.00
N ARG A 23 10.27 5.85 10.78
CA ARG A 23 11.54 6.40 10.27
C ARG A 23 11.49 7.92 10.12
N ALA A 24 10.41 8.48 9.58
CA ALA A 24 10.27 9.93 9.47
C ALA A 24 10.27 10.61 10.85
N GLU A 25 9.60 10.02 11.83
CA GLU A 25 9.65 10.49 13.21
C GLU A 25 11.08 10.47 13.77
N ALA A 26 11.78 9.35 13.59
CA ALA A 26 13.18 9.23 14.03
C ALA A 26 14.10 10.26 13.36
N LEU A 27 13.94 10.51 12.05
CA LEU A 27 14.69 11.53 11.31
C LEU A 27 14.47 12.94 11.87
N VAL A 28 13.21 13.30 12.13
CA VAL A 28 12.85 14.61 12.71
C VAL A 28 13.44 14.78 14.11
N GLU A 29 13.54 13.69 14.88
CA GLU A 29 14.19 13.67 16.19
C GLU A 29 15.73 13.66 16.11
N GLY A 30 16.31 13.54 14.91
CA GLY A 30 17.76 13.58 14.68
C GLY A 30 18.46 12.23 14.87
N VAL A 31 17.70 11.14 14.86
CA VAL A 31 18.25 9.78 14.84
C VAL A 31 18.76 9.49 13.42
N ALA A 32 20.05 9.20 13.31
CA ALA A 32 20.63 8.75 12.05
C ALA A 32 20.02 7.40 11.65
N LEU A 33 19.50 7.30 10.43
CA LEU A 33 19.02 6.04 9.87
C LEU A 33 20.17 5.30 9.15
N ASN A 34 20.13 3.97 9.19
CA ASN A 34 20.99 3.13 8.36
C ASN A 34 20.53 3.16 6.89
N LYS A 35 21.35 2.57 6.00
CA LYS A 35 21.31 2.65 4.53
C LYS A 35 19.97 2.33 3.86
N GLU A 36 19.00 1.74 4.56
CA GLU A 36 17.66 1.52 4.02
C GLU A 36 16.84 2.82 4.06
N GLN A 37 17.18 3.74 3.16
CA GLN A 37 16.36 4.93 2.93
C GLN A 37 15.05 4.55 2.25
N VAL A 38 13.98 5.21 2.68
CA VAL A 38 12.70 5.13 2.00
C VAL A 38 12.85 5.80 0.63
N PRO A 39 12.41 5.16 -0.46
CA PRO A 39 12.43 5.79 -1.77
C PRO A 39 11.62 7.08 -1.74
N LEU A 40 12.25 8.19 -2.14
CA LEU A 40 11.59 9.50 -2.16
C LEU A 40 10.50 9.55 -3.24
N LEU A 41 10.70 8.81 -4.33
CA LEU A 41 9.73 8.66 -5.40
C LEU A 41 8.76 7.52 -5.08
N ALA A 42 7.47 7.77 -5.27
CA ALA A 42 6.43 6.76 -5.08
C ALA A 42 6.64 5.54 -5.98
N THR A 43 7.21 5.73 -7.17
CA THR A 43 7.42 4.65 -8.15
C THR A 43 8.54 3.68 -7.80
N ASP A 44 9.37 4.04 -6.82
CA ASP A 44 10.66 3.38 -6.56
C ASP A 44 10.60 2.49 -5.32
N CYS A 45 9.43 2.37 -4.68
CA CYS A 45 9.24 1.44 -3.58
C CYS A 45 8.89 0.03 -4.09
N ASP A 46 9.30 -0.98 -3.31
CA ASP A 46 9.02 -2.39 -3.62
C ASP A 46 7.53 -2.62 -3.90
N PHE A 47 6.66 -1.97 -3.12
CA PHE A 47 5.22 -2.00 -3.33
C PHE A 47 4.82 -1.42 -4.69
N ALA A 48 5.37 -0.29 -5.12
CA ALA A 48 5.05 0.32 -6.41
C ALA A 48 5.56 -0.50 -7.59
N HIS A 49 6.75 -1.09 -7.48
CA HIS A 49 7.26 -2.01 -8.48
C HIS A 49 6.34 -3.23 -8.64
N TRP A 50 5.86 -3.78 -7.53
CA TRP A 50 4.86 -4.85 -7.57
C TRP A 50 3.51 -4.36 -8.11
N TYR A 51 2.96 -3.28 -7.57
CA TYR A 51 1.65 -2.70 -7.89
C TYR A 51 1.57 -2.37 -9.39
N LEU A 52 2.54 -1.63 -9.92
CA LEU A 52 2.63 -1.30 -11.34
C LEU A 52 3.10 -2.47 -12.21
N GLY A 53 3.59 -3.56 -11.63
CA GLY A 53 3.99 -4.79 -12.31
C GLY A 53 2.95 -5.89 -12.19
N ALA A 54 3.29 -6.94 -11.46
CA ALA A 54 2.43 -8.13 -11.27
C ALA A 54 1.09 -7.82 -10.59
N GLY A 55 1.06 -6.80 -9.72
CA GLY A 55 -0.14 -6.32 -9.02
C GLY A 55 -1.23 -5.82 -9.96
N ARG A 56 -0.92 -5.41 -11.20
CA ARG A 56 -1.92 -5.03 -12.22
C ARG A 56 -2.94 -6.12 -12.51
N ALA A 57 -2.66 -7.37 -12.16
CA ALA A 57 -3.65 -8.45 -12.21
C ALA A 57 -4.91 -8.12 -11.39
N LEU A 58 -4.80 -7.29 -10.36
CA LEU A 58 -5.90 -6.86 -9.48
C LEU A 58 -6.69 -5.65 -9.99
N ARG A 59 -6.33 -5.05 -11.13
CA ARG A 59 -6.99 -3.84 -11.68
C ARG A 59 -8.50 -3.95 -11.92
N HIS A 60 -9.02 -5.17 -11.94
CA HIS A 60 -10.45 -5.45 -12.10
C HIS A 60 -11.24 -5.26 -10.80
N LEU A 61 -10.55 -5.10 -9.66
CA LEU A 61 -11.12 -4.80 -8.35
C LEU A 61 -11.15 -3.27 -8.17
N PRO A 62 -12.33 -2.63 -8.04
CA PRO A 62 -12.45 -1.20 -7.75
C PRO A 62 -11.54 -0.65 -6.64
N ALA A 63 -11.23 -1.43 -5.60
CA ALA A 63 -10.33 -0.99 -4.54
C ALA A 63 -8.87 -0.83 -4.99
N TYR A 64 -8.47 -1.43 -6.11
CA TYR A 64 -7.10 -1.35 -6.63
C TYR A 64 -6.70 0.11 -6.91
N ASP A 65 -7.49 0.81 -7.73
CA ASP A 65 -7.19 2.20 -8.14
C ASP A 65 -7.21 3.19 -6.96
N ARG A 66 -7.89 2.84 -5.86
CA ARG A 66 -7.97 3.69 -4.66
C ARG A 66 -6.67 3.75 -3.88
N VAL A 67 -5.75 2.81 -4.10
CA VAL A 67 -4.46 2.78 -3.38
C VAL A 67 -3.50 3.85 -3.89
N ALA A 68 -3.52 4.17 -5.18
CA ALA A 68 -2.52 5.06 -5.78
C ALA A 68 -2.54 6.50 -5.23
N PRO A 69 -3.71 7.19 -5.10
CA PRO A 69 -3.71 8.57 -4.62
C PRO A 69 -3.13 8.78 -3.20
N PRO A 70 -3.50 8.02 -2.16
CA PRO A 70 -2.89 8.19 -0.84
C PRO A 70 -1.42 7.76 -0.82
N HIS A 71 -1.03 6.80 -1.65
CA HIS A 71 0.36 6.36 -1.79
C HIS A 71 1.26 7.47 -2.35
N GLU A 72 0.85 8.13 -3.43
CA GLU A 72 1.57 9.27 -4.01
C GLU A 72 1.69 10.43 -3.01
N ARG A 73 0.60 10.76 -2.31
CA ARG A 73 0.61 11.80 -1.27
C ARG A 73 1.59 11.49 -0.15
N LEU A 74 1.63 10.24 0.30
CA LEU A 74 2.55 9.82 1.35
C LEU A 74 4.01 10.06 0.95
N HIS A 75 4.40 9.63 -0.25
CA HIS A 75 5.77 9.81 -0.73
C HIS A 75 6.12 11.28 -0.95
N HIS A 76 5.17 12.08 -1.44
CA HIS A 76 5.37 13.52 -1.57
C HIS A 76 5.66 14.20 -0.21
N ILE A 77 4.86 13.91 0.81
CA ILE A 77 5.07 14.46 2.16
C ILE A 77 6.39 13.94 2.77
N TYR A 78 6.72 12.67 2.54
CA TYR A 78 7.99 12.11 3.00
C TYR A 78 9.18 12.81 2.34
N SER A 79 9.10 13.09 1.04
CA SER A 79 10.08 13.88 0.31
C SER A 79 10.21 15.29 0.85
N ASP A 80 9.10 15.96 1.20
CA ASP A 80 9.12 17.29 1.81
C ASP A 80 9.80 17.28 3.20
N ILE A 81 9.58 16.25 4.00
CA ILE A 81 10.27 16.06 5.29
C ILE A 81 11.77 15.91 5.04
N PHE A 82 12.17 15.03 4.12
CA PHE A 82 13.57 14.82 3.78
C PHE A 82 14.20 16.12 3.25
N ALA A 83 13.48 16.86 2.43
CA ALA A 83 13.93 18.11 1.85
C ALA A 83 14.11 19.23 2.89
N ALA A 84 13.28 19.25 3.93
CA ALA A 84 13.42 20.19 5.03
C ALA A 84 14.66 19.87 5.89
N LEU A 85 15.00 18.58 6.05
CA LEU A 85 16.09 18.13 6.90
C LEU A 85 17.46 18.16 6.21
N TYR A 86 17.51 17.98 4.88
CA TYR A 86 18.75 17.81 4.13
C TYR A 86 18.90 18.77 2.94
N THR A 87 20.12 19.29 2.76
CA THR A 87 20.53 20.10 1.61
C THR A 87 20.58 19.27 0.33
N GLU A 88 20.56 19.89 -0.86
CA GLU A 88 20.62 19.14 -2.13
C GLU A 88 21.89 18.29 -2.26
N GLU A 89 23.06 18.79 -1.83
CA GLU A 89 24.30 18.00 -1.83
C GLU A 89 24.20 16.75 -0.94
N GLU A 90 23.51 16.85 0.20
CA GLU A 90 23.27 15.73 1.13
C GLU A 90 22.24 14.73 0.57
N ARG A 91 21.38 15.14 -0.37
CA ARG A 91 20.43 14.23 -1.07
C ARG A 91 21.12 13.34 -2.09
N PHE A 92 22.24 13.79 -2.69
CA PHE A 92 22.97 13.05 -3.71
C PHE A 92 24.19 12.28 -3.17
N ASN A 93 24.71 12.61 -1.98
CA ASN A 93 25.87 11.96 -1.37
C ASN A 93 25.52 11.08 -0.15
N ILE A 94 24.94 9.92 -0.44
CA ILE A 94 24.61 8.84 0.52
C ILE A 94 25.82 8.42 1.38
N LEU A 95 27.05 8.49 0.87
CA LEU A 95 28.25 8.11 1.64
C LEU A 95 28.65 9.10 2.75
N GLN A 96 28.21 10.36 2.70
CA GLN A 96 28.71 11.41 3.61
C GLN A 96 27.96 11.47 4.96
N TRP A 97 26.82 10.76 5.08
CA TRP A 97 26.00 10.75 6.31
C TRP A 97 26.50 9.78 7.40
N LEU A 98 27.51 8.94 7.12
CA LEU A 98 27.95 7.85 8.00
C LEU A 98 28.75 8.30 9.24
N GLY A 99 28.78 9.60 9.55
CA GLY A 99 29.54 10.09 10.69
C GLY A 99 29.39 11.57 11.06
N ILE A 100 28.52 12.33 10.39
CA ILE A 100 28.38 13.76 10.66
C ILE A 100 27.04 14.00 11.35
N GLN A 101 27.06 13.98 12.69
CA GLN A 101 26.02 14.57 13.54
C GLN A 101 26.08 16.10 13.38
N ARG A 102 25.65 16.62 12.22
CA ARG A 102 25.50 18.07 12.02
C ARG A 102 24.31 18.52 12.86
N ARG A 103 24.48 19.60 13.63
CA ARG A 103 23.37 20.32 14.27
C ARG A 103 22.42 20.80 13.19
N MET A 104 21.34 20.07 12.96
CA MET A 104 20.23 20.54 12.14
C MET A 104 19.69 21.84 12.76
N ASN A 105 19.53 22.89 11.95
CA ASN A 105 19.02 24.16 12.43
C ASN A 105 17.56 24.00 12.88
N GLN A 106 17.22 24.52 14.07
CA GLN A 106 15.91 24.37 14.70
C GLN A 106 14.71 24.67 13.76
N PRO A 107 14.74 25.73 12.92
CA PRO A 107 13.63 26.03 12.02
C PRO A 107 13.35 24.94 10.97
N ASN A 108 14.37 24.21 10.52
CA ASN A 108 14.22 23.12 9.56
C ASN A 108 13.59 21.88 10.21
N ARG A 109 13.97 21.60 11.46
CA ARG A 109 13.35 20.54 12.26
C ARG A 109 11.89 20.85 12.55
N ASP A 110 11.56 22.10 12.86
CA ASP A 110 10.18 22.52 13.14
C ASP A 110 9.30 22.38 11.88
N LYS A 111 9.83 22.75 10.70
CA LYS A 111 9.16 22.53 9.41
C LYS A 111 8.89 21.03 9.16
N ALA A 112 9.90 20.19 9.34
CA ALA A 112 9.78 18.75 9.15
C ALA A 112 8.79 18.13 10.16
N ARG A 113 8.82 18.57 11.42
CA ARG A 113 7.89 18.14 12.48
C ARG A 113 6.45 18.53 12.17
N ALA A 114 6.21 19.71 11.59
CA ALA A 114 4.89 20.16 11.19
C ALA A 114 4.25 19.31 10.06
N LEU A 115 5.06 18.54 9.32
CA LEU A 115 4.60 17.64 8.26
C LEU A 115 4.23 16.24 8.80
N LEU A 116 4.72 15.84 9.98
CA LEU A 116 4.47 14.50 10.54
C LEU A 116 2.96 14.16 10.69
N PRO A 117 2.07 15.07 11.14
CA PRO A 117 0.64 14.77 11.19
C PRO A 117 0.05 14.46 9.81
N LYS A 118 0.50 15.17 8.76
CA LYS A 118 0.07 14.92 7.38
C LYS A 118 0.59 13.58 6.87
N LEU A 119 1.84 13.24 7.18
CA LEU A 119 2.43 11.94 6.82
C LEU A 119 1.65 10.79 7.46
N LYS A 120 1.32 10.91 8.75
CA LYS A 120 0.53 9.91 9.48
C LYS A 120 -0.85 9.71 8.86
N LEU A 121 -1.54 10.82 8.54
CA LEU A 121 -2.85 10.77 7.88
C LEU A 121 -2.75 10.08 6.51
N ALA A 122 -1.81 10.48 5.66
CA ALA A 122 -1.61 9.84 4.36
C ALA A 122 -1.26 8.35 4.51
N SER A 123 -0.44 7.98 5.49
CA SER A 123 -0.15 6.57 5.79
C SER A 123 -1.37 5.80 6.22
N GLN A 124 -2.25 6.39 7.03
CA GLN A 124 -3.49 5.75 7.42
C GLN A 124 -4.39 5.50 6.20
N GLU A 125 -4.53 6.49 5.31
CA GLU A 125 -5.31 6.34 4.08
C GLU A 125 -4.74 5.23 3.16
N VAL A 126 -3.41 5.07 3.10
CA VAL A 126 -2.78 3.93 2.38
C VAL A 126 -3.16 2.61 3.03
N LEU A 127 -3.04 2.49 4.36
CA LEU A 127 -3.34 1.26 5.08
C LEU A 127 -4.80 0.85 4.93
N GLU A 128 -5.73 1.81 5.02
CA GLU A 128 -7.17 1.61 4.79
C GLU A 128 -7.46 1.17 3.35
N SER A 129 -6.80 1.77 2.36
CA SER A 129 -6.96 1.39 0.95
C SER A 129 -6.42 -0.03 0.68
N LEU A 130 -5.28 -0.39 1.27
CA LEU A 130 -4.73 -1.74 1.21
C LEU A 130 -5.65 -2.75 1.92
N GLU A 131 -6.30 -2.36 3.01
CA GLU A 131 -7.27 -3.19 3.72
C GLU A 131 -8.50 -3.47 2.85
N HIS A 132 -9.05 -2.43 2.23
CA HIS A 132 -10.17 -2.57 1.31
C HIS A 132 -9.83 -3.45 0.11
N LEU A 133 -8.64 -3.29 -0.48
CA LEU A 133 -8.17 -4.17 -1.57
C LEU A 133 -8.04 -5.62 -1.10
N THR A 134 -7.48 -5.83 0.09
CA THR A 134 -7.35 -7.16 0.71
C THR A 134 -8.71 -7.80 0.97
N PHE A 135 -9.67 -7.02 1.48
CA PHE A 135 -11.03 -7.47 1.72
C PHE A 135 -11.72 -7.85 0.40
N GLU A 136 -11.64 -6.99 -0.61
CA GLU A 136 -12.26 -7.24 -1.91
C GLU A 136 -11.68 -8.47 -2.61
N LEU A 137 -10.35 -8.64 -2.56
CA LEU A 137 -9.67 -9.83 -3.06
C LEU A 137 -10.16 -11.10 -2.34
N ASN A 138 -10.29 -11.06 -1.02
CA ASN A 138 -10.85 -12.18 -0.25
C ASN A 138 -12.27 -12.54 -0.69
N GLN A 139 -13.14 -11.55 -0.92
CA GLN A 139 -14.50 -11.80 -1.41
C GLN A 139 -14.48 -12.40 -2.82
N TYR A 140 -13.62 -11.89 -3.71
CA TYR A 140 -13.46 -12.39 -5.06
C TYR A 140 -13.02 -13.87 -5.07
N VAL A 141 -12.00 -14.21 -4.28
CA VAL A 141 -11.50 -15.60 -4.14
C VAL A 141 -12.57 -16.52 -3.58
N LYS A 142 -13.28 -16.10 -2.52
CA LYS A 142 -14.38 -16.89 -1.94
C LYS A 142 -15.47 -17.18 -2.97
N ARG A 143 -15.91 -16.17 -3.73
CA ARG A 143 -16.92 -16.34 -4.78
C ARG A 143 -16.46 -17.30 -5.89
N LYS A 144 -15.20 -17.19 -6.32
CA LYS A 144 -14.63 -18.10 -7.33
C LYS A 144 -14.52 -19.55 -6.82
N ASN A 145 -14.18 -19.74 -5.55
CA ASN A 145 -14.13 -21.07 -4.95
C ASN A 145 -15.53 -21.68 -4.79
N ILE A 146 -16.53 -20.89 -4.40
CA ILE A 146 -17.94 -21.33 -4.38
C ILE A 146 -18.40 -21.74 -5.77
N GLN A 147 -18.12 -20.92 -6.80
CA GLN A 147 -18.48 -21.24 -8.19
C GLN A 147 -17.79 -22.51 -8.71
N LYS A 148 -16.53 -22.76 -8.34
CA LYS A 148 -15.82 -23.99 -8.71
C LYS A 148 -16.35 -25.23 -7.98
N ASN A 149 -16.82 -25.06 -6.76
CA ASN A 149 -17.31 -26.16 -5.90
C ASN A 149 -18.83 -26.35 -5.96
N THR A 150 -19.55 -25.56 -6.76
CA THR A 150 -20.97 -25.80 -7.07
C THR A 150 -20.99 -26.81 -8.21
N PRO A 151 -21.36 -28.08 -7.99
CA PRO A 151 -21.52 -29.03 -9.06
C PRO A 151 -22.56 -28.48 -10.04
N LEU A 152 -22.29 -28.54 -11.35
CA LEU A 152 -23.31 -28.20 -12.36
C LEU A 152 -24.62 -28.98 -12.09
N SER A 153 -24.52 -30.20 -11.54
CA SER A 153 -25.67 -31.03 -11.16
C SER A 153 -26.55 -30.43 -10.06
N ASP A 154 -26.01 -29.58 -9.17
CA ASP A 154 -26.79 -29.01 -8.08
C ASP A 154 -27.61 -27.80 -8.55
N LEU A 155 -27.10 -27.07 -9.55
CA LEU A 155 -27.88 -26.06 -10.27
C LEU A 155 -28.92 -26.70 -11.18
N GLU A 156 -28.59 -27.81 -11.85
CA GLU A 156 -29.56 -28.60 -12.63
C GLU A 156 -30.65 -29.22 -11.73
N LYS A 157 -30.29 -29.74 -10.55
CA LYS A 157 -31.26 -30.22 -9.55
C LYS A 157 -32.14 -29.11 -9.04
N LEU A 158 -31.56 -27.96 -8.67
CA LEU A 158 -32.34 -26.81 -8.22
C LEU A 158 -33.28 -26.30 -9.31
N TYR A 159 -32.82 -26.28 -10.57
CA TYR A 159 -33.65 -25.92 -11.72
C TYR A 159 -34.80 -26.92 -11.92
N ASN A 160 -34.53 -28.22 -11.88
CA ASN A 160 -35.55 -29.27 -11.98
C ASN A 160 -36.54 -29.24 -10.81
N ASP A 161 -36.08 -28.97 -9.58
CA ASP A 161 -36.93 -28.85 -8.40
C ASP A 161 -37.85 -27.62 -8.51
N LEU A 162 -37.35 -26.50 -9.03
CA LEU A 162 -38.15 -25.31 -9.29
C LEU A 162 -39.20 -25.54 -10.38
N GLU A 163 -38.87 -26.25 -11.47
CA GLU A 163 -39.84 -26.64 -12.49
C GLU A 163 -40.93 -27.58 -11.93
N ASN A 164 -40.54 -28.56 -11.10
CA ASN A 164 -41.49 -29.47 -10.43
C ASN A 164 -42.41 -28.75 -9.43
N MET A 165 -41.96 -27.61 -8.88
CA MET A 165 -42.77 -26.72 -8.03
C MET A 165 -43.62 -25.72 -8.82
N GLY A 166 -43.63 -25.80 -10.16
CA GLY A 166 -44.45 -24.97 -11.04
C GLY A 166 -43.81 -23.63 -11.44
N TYR A 167 -42.56 -23.38 -11.06
CA TYR A 167 -41.82 -22.21 -11.53
C TYR A 167 -41.16 -22.54 -12.87
N THR A 168 -41.83 -22.19 -13.97
CA THR A 168 -41.21 -22.26 -15.30
C THR A 168 -40.57 -20.92 -15.63
N GLY A 169 -39.25 -20.91 -15.81
CA GLY A 169 -38.51 -19.74 -16.27
C GLY A 169 -38.86 -19.44 -17.72
N LYS A 170 -39.94 -18.69 -17.95
CA LYS A 170 -40.17 -18.06 -19.25
C LYS A 170 -39.22 -16.88 -19.38
N SER A 171 -38.33 -17.00 -20.38
CA SER A 171 -37.44 -16.01 -20.98
C SER A 171 -37.98 -14.59 -21.04
#